data_AF-J3AAT9-F1
#
_entry.id   AF-J3AAT9-F1
#
_cell.length_a   1.000
_cell.length_b   1.000
_cell.length_c   1.000
_cell.angle_alpha   90.00
_cell.angle_beta   90.00
_cell.angle_gamma   90.00
#
_symmetry.space_group_name_H-M   'P 1'
#
loop_
_entity.id
_entity.type
_entity.pdbx_description
1 polymer ?
#
loop_
_entity_poly.entity_id
_entity_poly.type
_entity_poly.pdbx_seq_one_letter_code
_entity_poly.pdbx_strand_id
1 'polypeptide(L)'
;MLKKSMVGVIAALTLAMGSQAMAAEEIQTKGKVELVNSKVSPFAVENVGGGTWDYGTKNSGSQKHCWSHYNHPENYHSSTAKVGSSTDKAYADAGEYSKADAYGPKDSTGYAYWDNEATAPK
;
A
#
# COMPACT_ATOMS: atom_id res chain seq x y z
N MET A 1 -25.79 -17.44 -8.90
CA MET A 1 -25.65 -15.96 -8.93
C MET A 1 -24.21 -15.62 -9.27
N LEU A 2 -23.88 -15.50 -10.55
CA LEU A 2 -22.53 -15.16 -11.03
C LEU A 2 -22.32 -13.65 -10.84
N LYS A 3 -21.34 -13.27 -10.01
CA LYS A 3 -20.96 -11.86 -9.85
C LYS A 3 -19.83 -11.55 -10.84
N LYS A 4 -20.19 -10.61 -11.71
CA LYS A 4 -19.52 -10.12 -12.92
C LYS A 4 -18.02 -9.88 -12.77
N SER A 5 -17.29 -10.39 -13.75
CA SER A 5 -15.92 -10.07 -14.13
C SER A 5 -15.73 -8.57 -14.40
N MET A 6 -14.72 -7.96 -13.78
CA MET A 6 -14.12 -6.71 -14.26
C MET A 6 -12.80 -7.06 -14.93
N VAL A 7 -12.90 -7.35 -16.23
CA VAL A 7 -11.76 -7.30 -17.16
C VAL A 7 -11.55 -5.83 -17.46
N GLY A 8 -10.49 -5.25 -16.92
CA GLY A 8 -10.03 -3.92 -17.31
C GLY A 8 -9.40 -4.00 -18.70
N VAL A 9 -10.18 -3.76 -19.74
CA VAL A 9 -9.69 -3.55 -21.11
C VAL A 9 -9.07 -2.16 -21.16
N ILE A 10 -7.74 -2.08 -21.28
CA ILE A 10 -7.07 -0.86 -21.70
C ILE A 10 -6.75 -1.03 -23.19
N ALA A 11 -7.51 -0.32 -24.02
CA ALA A 11 -7.28 -0.26 -25.46
C ALA A 11 -6.00 0.53 -25.73
N ALA A 12 -4.98 -0.14 -26.28
CA ALA A 12 -3.83 0.52 -26.87
C ALA A 12 -3.94 0.40 -28.40
N LEU A 13 -4.24 1.50 -29.06
CA LEU A 13 -4.13 1.62 -30.52
C LEU A 13 -3.39 2.90 -30.88
N THR A 14 -2.09 2.77 -31.14
CA THR A 14 -1.34 3.64 -32.06
C THR A 14 -0.17 2.87 -32.65
N LEU A 15 -0.16 2.73 -33.98
CA LEU A 15 0.95 2.21 -34.78
C LEU A 15 1.81 3.39 -35.24
N ALA A 16 3.09 3.41 -34.87
CA ALA A 16 4.14 4.10 -35.63
C ALA A 16 5.51 3.49 -35.29
N MET A 17 6.25 3.05 -36.31
CA MET A 17 7.60 2.50 -36.21
C MET A 17 8.61 3.65 -36.08
N GLY A 18 9.51 3.58 -35.10
CA GLY A 18 10.66 4.47 -34.97
C GLY A 18 11.35 4.27 -33.62
N SER A 19 12.61 3.81 -33.64
CA SER A 19 13.56 3.65 -32.52
C SER A 19 12.96 3.13 -31.21
N GLN A 20 13.19 1.85 -30.89
CA GLN A 20 12.86 1.30 -29.57
C GLN A 20 13.70 1.99 -28.49
N ALA A 21 13.27 3.15 -28.02
CA ALA A 21 13.56 3.57 -26.66
C ALA A 21 12.91 2.50 -25.79
N MET A 22 13.72 1.72 -25.10
CA MET A 22 13.25 0.77 -24.09
C MET A 22 12.36 1.58 -23.15
N ALA A 23 11.04 1.36 -23.22
CA ALA A 23 10.13 1.93 -22.24
C ALA A 23 10.55 1.33 -20.90
N ALA A 24 11.18 2.13 -20.05
CA ALA A 24 11.40 1.75 -18.67
C ALA A 24 10.02 1.42 -18.11
N GLU A 25 9.86 0.21 -17.56
CA GLU A 25 8.66 -0.15 -16.83
C GLU A 25 8.53 0.86 -15.68
N GLU A 26 7.46 1.67 -15.71
CA GLU A 26 7.20 2.63 -14.65
C GLU A 26 6.80 1.85 -13.40
N ILE A 27 7.76 1.60 -12.52
CA ILE A 27 7.51 1.00 -11.22
C ILE A 27 6.71 2.03 -10.41
N GLN A 28 5.52 1.65 -9.97
CA GLN A 28 4.71 2.46 -9.07
C GLN A 28 5.53 2.88 -7.84
N THR A 29 5.55 4.16 -7.50
CA THR A 29 6.35 4.66 -6.36
C THR A 29 5.54 4.77 -5.06
N LYS A 30 4.20 4.72 -5.16
CA LYS A 30 3.29 4.86 -4.03
C LYS A 30 2.05 4.00 -4.20
N GLY A 31 1.56 3.41 -3.13
CA GLY A 31 0.33 2.61 -3.18
C GLY A 31 -0.54 2.78 -1.95
N LYS A 32 -1.80 2.33 -2.09
CA LYS A 32 -2.80 2.37 -1.03
C LYS A 32 -3.79 1.21 -1.15
N VAL A 33 -4.38 0.83 -0.03
CA VAL A 33 -5.44 -0.18 0.02
C VAL A 33 -6.49 0.21 1.06
N GLU A 34 -7.75 -0.07 0.74
CA GLU A 34 -8.88 0.09 1.66
C GLU A 34 -9.22 -1.26 2.31
N LEU A 35 -9.25 -1.30 3.64
CA LEU A 35 -9.39 -2.51 4.44
C LEU A 35 -10.79 -2.54 5.07
N VAL A 36 -11.77 -2.83 4.21
CA VAL A 36 -13.22 -2.69 4.48
C VAL A 36 -13.86 -3.88 5.19
N ASN A 37 -13.21 -5.04 5.24
CA ASN A 37 -13.76 -6.20 5.94
C ASN A 37 -13.29 -6.19 7.41
N SER A 38 -14.16 -5.81 8.34
CA SER A 38 -13.89 -5.86 9.79
C SER A 38 -14.11 -7.25 10.39
N LYS A 39 -14.70 -8.19 9.63
CA LYS A 39 -15.02 -9.56 10.08
C LYS A 39 -13.98 -10.60 9.65
N VAL A 40 -13.22 -10.30 8.60
CA VAL A 40 -12.08 -11.09 8.12
C VAL A 40 -10.90 -10.14 8.09
N SER A 41 -9.78 -10.52 8.69
CA SER A 41 -8.56 -9.74 8.59
C SER A 41 -7.95 -9.88 7.19
N PRO A 42 -8.00 -8.86 6.31
CA PRO A 42 -7.12 -8.86 5.14
C PRO A 42 -5.68 -8.74 5.66
N PHE A 43 -4.91 -9.80 5.47
CA PHE A 43 -3.46 -9.81 5.61
C PHE A 43 -2.90 -10.04 4.21
N ALA A 44 -2.01 -9.17 3.75
CA ALA A 44 -1.30 -9.39 2.51
C ALA A 44 0.15 -8.97 2.68
N VAL A 45 1.04 -9.79 2.10
CA VAL A 45 2.45 -9.48 1.91
C VAL A 45 2.66 -9.45 0.40
N GLU A 46 2.99 -8.28 -0.13
CA GLU A 46 3.11 -8.05 -1.57
C GLU A 46 4.45 -7.39 -1.89
N ASN A 47 4.98 -7.67 -3.09
CA ASN A 47 6.15 -6.96 -3.62
C ASN A 47 5.67 -5.84 -4.52
N VAL A 48 5.86 -4.59 -4.09
CA VAL A 48 5.35 -3.38 -4.73
C VAL A 48 6.40 -2.29 -4.65
N GLY A 49 6.50 -1.45 -5.68
CA GLY A 49 7.43 -0.32 -5.68
C GLY A 49 8.89 -0.67 -5.42
N GLY A 50 9.33 -1.88 -5.80
CA GLY A 50 10.70 -2.35 -5.53
C GLY A 50 10.96 -2.86 -4.11
N GLY A 51 9.97 -2.80 -3.22
CA GLY A 51 10.06 -3.25 -1.83
C GLY A 51 9.04 -4.32 -1.46
N THR A 52 9.07 -4.73 -0.18
CA THR A 52 8.09 -5.65 0.42
C THR A 52 7.15 -4.87 1.33
N TRP A 53 5.85 -5.07 1.12
CA TRP A 53 4.78 -4.42 1.88
C TRP A 53 3.91 -5.44 2.60
N ASP A 54 3.92 -5.41 3.93
CA ASP A 54 3.01 -6.16 4.81
C ASP A 54 1.96 -5.20 5.38
N TYR A 55 0.69 -5.46 5.08
CA TYR A 55 -0.40 -4.61 5.53
C TYR A 55 -1.63 -5.41 5.93
N GLY A 56 -2.50 -4.74 6.71
CA GLY A 56 -3.80 -5.30 7.00
C GLY A 56 -4.53 -4.67 8.16
N THR A 57 -5.60 -5.35 8.57
CA THR A 57 -6.39 -4.97 9.75
C THR A 57 -6.87 -6.18 10.53
N LYS A 58 -7.01 -6.04 11.85
CA LYS A 58 -7.62 -7.04 12.75
C LYS A 58 -8.37 -6.35 13.88
N ASN A 59 -9.30 -7.07 14.52
CA ASN A 59 -9.86 -6.61 15.80
C ASN A 59 -8.85 -6.89 16.93
N SER A 60 -8.57 -5.88 17.74
CA SER A 60 -7.73 -5.96 18.93
C SER A 60 -8.52 -5.44 20.13
N GLY A 61 -9.03 -6.36 20.96
CA GLY A 61 -9.90 -6.01 22.09
C GLY A 61 -11.15 -5.28 21.63
N SER A 62 -11.34 -4.04 22.09
CA SER A 62 -12.46 -3.16 21.73
C SER A 62 -12.19 -2.24 20.53
N GLN A 63 -11.00 -2.34 19.93
CA GLN A 63 -10.57 -1.51 18.81
C GLN A 63 -10.29 -2.36 17.56
N LYS A 64 -10.19 -1.69 16.42
CA LYS A 64 -9.58 -2.21 15.20
C LYS A 64 -8.15 -1.71 15.13
N HIS A 65 -7.23 -2.63 14.90
CA HIS A 65 -5.83 -2.37 14.57
C HIS A 65 -5.70 -2.39 13.04
N CYS A 66 -5.05 -1.39 12.49
CA CYS A 66 -4.68 -1.28 11.08
C CYS A 66 -3.17 -1.05 11.03
N TRP A 67 -2.45 -1.78 10.20
CA TRP A 67 -1.00 -1.60 10.05
C TRP A 67 -0.59 -1.47 8.59
N SER A 68 0.55 -0.82 8.40
CA SER A 68 1.28 -0.73 7.14
C SER A 68 2.77 -0.83 7.44
N HIS A 69 3.42 -1.89 6.98
CA HIS A 69 4.85 -2.14 7.18
C HIS A 69 5.52 -2.26 5.83
N TYR A 70 6.38 -1.31 5.48
CA TYR A 70 7.04 -1.29 4.18
C TYR A 70 8.55 -1.31 4.36
N ASN A 71 9.23 -2.15 3.57
CA ASN A 71 10.68 -2.22 3.47
C ASN A 71 11.08 -2.03 2.01
N HIS A 72 11.91 -1.02 1.75
CA HIS A 72 12.53 -0.84 0.44
C HIS A 72 14.05 -1.00 0.56
N PRO A 73 14.70 -1.82 -0.30
CA PRO A 73 16.12 -2.15 -0.16
C PRO A 73 17.06 -0.98 -0.44
N GLU A 74 16.67 -0.03 -1.29
CA GLU A 74 17.58 0.99 -1.83
C GLU A 74 17.19 2.45 -1.49
N ASN A 75 15.95 2.71 -1.06
CA ASN A 75 15.41 4.06 -0.98
C ASN A 75 14.93 4.37 0.44
N TYR A 76 15.04 5.64 0.81
CA TYR A 76 14.32 6.17 1.95
C TYR A 76 12.82 6.13 1.66
N HIS A 77 12.04 5.58 2.59
CA HIS A 77 10.65 5.24 2.33
C HIS A 77 9.77 5.46 3.55
N SER A 78 8.46 5.35 3.37
CA SER A 78 7.49 5.50 4.45
C SER A 78 6.31 4.56 4.31
N SER A 79 5.67 4.30 5.44
CA SER A 79 4.41 3.59 5.55
C SER A 79 3.43 4.43 6.37
N THR A 80 2.13 4.28 6.09
CA THR A 80 1.08 4.99 6.84
C THR A 80 -0.10 4.06 7.08
N ALA A 81 -0.61 4.06 8.29
CA ALA A 81 -1.81 3.33 8.68
C ALA A 81 -2.87 4.31 9.20
N LYS A 82 -4.14 4.07 8.87
CA LYS A 82 -5.25 4.91 9.31
C LYS A 82 -6.48 4.07 9.63
N VAL A 83 -7.14 4.39 10.74
CA VAL A 83 -8.44 3.81 11.11
C VAL A 83 -9.25 4.82 11.93
N GLY A 84 -10.45 5.16 11.46
CA GLY A 84 -11.24 6.23 12.07
C GLY A 84 -10.49 7.57 12.02
N SER A 85 -10.36 8.23 13.18
CA SER A 85 -9.56 9.45 13.34
C SER A 85 -8.08 9.19 13.64
N SER A 86 -7.67 7.95 13.91
CA SER A 86 -6.28 7.60 14.19
C SER A 86 -5.50 7.47 12.89
N THR A 87 -4.32 8.10 12.82
CA THR A 87 -3.37 7.98 11.72
C THR A 87 -1.98 7.87 12.33
N ASP A 88 -1.19 6.93 11.84
CA ASP A 88 0.22 6.78 12.17
C ASP A 88 1.04 6.72 10.89
N LYS A 89 2.23 7.33 10.91
CA LYS A 89 3.16 7.37 9.78
C LYS A 89 4.58 7.16 10.27
N ALA A 90 5.25 6.20 9.66
CA ALA A 90 6.65 5.90 9.93
C ALA A 90 7.50 6.07 8.68
N TYR A 91 8.77 6.39 8.90
CA TYR A 91 9.79 6.49 7.87
C TYR A 91 10.95 5.56 8.21
N ALA A 92 11.67 5.10 7.21
CA ALA A 92 12.85 4.28 7.41
C ALA A 92 13.87 4.52 6.29
N ASP A 93 15.15 4.36 6.65
CA ASP A 93 16.24 4.28 5.70
C ASP A 93 16.16 3.00 4.86
N ALA A 94 16.93 2.97 3.77
CA ALA A 94 17.05 1.82 2.89
C ALA A 94 17.40 0.54 3.67
N GLY A 95 16.70 -0.55 3.38
CA GLY A 95 16.89 -1.87 4.00
C GLY A 95 16.17 -2.08 5.33
N GLU A 96 15.65 -1.02 5.96
CA GLU A 96 14.89 -1.11 7.21
C GLU A 96 13.37 -1.11 6.98
N TYR A 97 12.59 -1.57 7.95
CA TYR A 97 11.12 -1.52 7.88
C TYR A 97 10.59 -0.21 8.47
N SER A 98 9.86 0.56 7.67
CA SER A 98 8.95 1.59 8.16
C SER A 98 7.68 0.95 8.72
N LYS A 99 7.41 1.11 10.02
CA LYS A 99 6.30 0.44 10.72
C LYS A 99 5.27 1.43 11.24
N ALA A 100 4.10 1.47 10.61
CA ALA A 100 2.99 2.32 11.03
C ALA A 100 1.81 1.48 11.55
N ASP A 101 1.30 1.85 12.72
CA ASP A 101 0.24 1.14 13.45
C ASP A 101 -0.82 2.12 13.96
N ALA A 102 -2.06 1.98 13.49
CA ALA A 102 -3.18 2.81 13.92
C ALA A 102 -4.27 1.98 14.61
N TYR A 103 -4.87 2.55 15.67
CA TYR A 103 -5.92 1.91 16.47
C TYR A 103 -7.16 2.80 16.52
N GLY A 104 -8.32 2.25 16.18
CA GLY A 104 -9.56 3.02 16.07
C GLY A 104 -10.82 2.19 16.30
N PRO A 105 -12.02 2.76 16.06
CA PRO A 105 -13.28 2.07 16.24
C PRO A 105 -13.37 0.80 15.36
N LYS A 106 -13.97 -0.27 15.90
CA LYS A 106 -14.07 -1.59 15.22
C LYS A 106 -14.73 -1.54 13.84
N ASP A 107 -15.73 -0.69 13.70
CA ASP A 107 -16.55 -0.59 12.49
C ASP A 107 -15.98 0.43 11.49
N SER A 108 -14.86 1.08 11.81
CA SER A 108 -14.19 2.00 10.89
C SER A 108 -13.44 1.23 9.79
N THR A 109 -13.44 1.78 8.58
CA THR A 109 -12.55 1.33 7.51
C THR A 109 -11.10 1.59 7.87
N GLY A 110 -10.24 0.59 7.66
CA GLY A 110 -8.79 0.76 7.73
C GLY A 110 -8.22 1.19 6.38
N TYR A 111 -7.12 1.94 6.39
CA TYR A 111 -6.37 2.29 5.19
C TYR A 111 -4.89 2.09 5.46
N ALA A 112 -4.20 1.47 4.51
CA ALA A 112 -2.75 1.30 4.55
C ALA A 112 -2.13 1.90 3.28
N TYR A 113 -0.97 2.54 3.45
CA TYR A 113 -0.23 3.23 2.39
C TYR A 113 1.26 2.91 2.49
N TRP A 114 1.95 2.96 1.35
CA TRP A 114 3.41 2.93 1.23
C TRP A 114 3.90 3.96 0.21
N ASP A 115 5.13 4.45 0.38
CA ASP A 115 5.79 5.42 -0.49
C ASP A 115 7.30 5.15 -0.50
N ASN A 116 7.88 4.81 -1.66
CA ASN A 116 9.31 4.55 -1.82
C ASN A 116 10.13 5.79 -2.21
N GLU A 117 9.49 6.96 -2.29
CA GLU A 117 10.09 8.28 -2.55
C GLU A 117 9.74 9.25 -1.42
N ALA A 118 9.72 8.74 -0.19
CA ALA A 118 9.39 9.56 0.97
C ALA A 118 10.47 10.64 1.18
N THR A 119 10.06 11.79 1.67
CA THR A 119 10.98 12.85 2.10
C THR A 119 11.07 12.87 3.61
N ALA A 120 12.29 12.95 4.15
CA ALA A 120 12.49 13.09 5.59
C ALA A 120 11.73 14.31 6.13
N PRO A 121 11.06 14.19 7.29
CA PRO A 121 10.44 15.34 7.95
C PRO A 121 11.51 16.39 8.31
N LYS A 122 11.17 17.67 8.12
CA LYS A 122 12.03 18.81 8.47
C LYS A 122 11.94 19.15 9.95
#